data_AF-A0A5R9Q276-F1
#
_entry.id   AF-A0A5R9Q276-F1
#
_cell.length_a   1.000
_cell.length_b   1.000
_cell.length_c   1.000
_cell.angle_alpha   90.00
_cell.angle_beta   90.00
_cell.angle_gamma   90.00
#
_symmetry.space_group_name_H-M   'P 1'
#
loop_
_entity.id
_entity.type
_entity.pdbx_description
1 polymer ?
#
loop_
_entity_poly.entity_id
_entity_poly.type
_entity_poly.pdbx_seq_one_letter_code
_entity_poly.pdbx_strand_id
1 'polypeptide(L)'
;MISLNQLQNKLNYQAKTFALLMEFPILYAEKVWANSVYSLSQFSEVHDVLEHAFKENELDLILEHKTLKYLMINEFDDQEIINSLHVEIEIMVSRIESKVLVDFDSLELVSVIYKVMGLPLDAKFIVNTGAGFTLQWRPYFDAFSEPLIIQYADLSVHGCYYRLIATKFPFEKLSFNNLKRYMHWLNWEHNGDIEGCISRGNSFSKHENWLTITLELFNNGKVNDERLNPTTFEIEGERYLVYGFPLVPSLVSEWQKPELNLHVKNLDGEQKFLIRIDQQQLIFYARRVDKSTINTVNSSELIDAFNLGVLSHFDADDKLLDVNGIKYLTCFRPYSSEDMKGDQV
;
A
#
# COMPACT_ATOMS: atom_id res chain seq x y z
N MET A 1 -17.56 -19.52 -22.72
CA MET A 1 -16.66 -19.49 -23.89
C MET A 1 -16.70 -18.06 -24.42
N ILE A 2 -15.57 -17.36 -24.38
CA ILE A 2 -15.49 -15.97 -24.85
C ILE A 2 -15.58 -15.93 -26.38
N SER A 3 -16.21 -14.90 -26.93
CA SER A 3 -16.31 -14.68 -28.38
C SER A 3 -15.31 -13.64 -28.87
N LEU A 4 -14.91 -13.74 -30.14
CA LEU A 4 -14.04 -12.77 -30.81
C LEU A 4 -14.59 -11.33 -30.67
N ASN A 5 -15.89 -11.15 -30.93
CA ASN A 5 -16.54 -9.84 -30.82
C ASN A 5 -16.43 -9.25 -29.40
N GLN A 6 -16.49 -10.08 -28.35
CA GLN A 6 -16.31 -9.58 -26.98
C GLN A 6 -14.90 -9.05 -26.75
N LEU A 7 -13.87 -9.79 -27.18
CA LEU A 7 -12.47 -9.37 -27.03
C LEU A 7 -12.14 -8.14 -27.88
N GLN A 8 -12.63 -8.07 -29.12
CA GLN A 8 -12.46 -6.89 -29.97
C GLN A 8 -13.13 -5.65 -29.37
N ASN A 9 -14.36 -5.80 -28.84
CA ASN A 9 -15.05 -4.70 -28.17
C ASN A 9 -14.31 -4.25 -26.91
N LYS A 10 -13.76 -5.19 -26.13
CA LYS A 10 -12.96 -4.89 -24.95
C LYS A 10 -11.68 -4.15 -25.30
N LEU A 11 -10.93 -4.62 -26.28
CA LEU A 11 -9.73 -3.94 -26.79
C LEU A 11 -10.04 -2.50 -27.22
N ASN A 12 -11.12 -2.30 -27.96
CA ASN A 12 -11.58 -0.97 -28.38
C ASN A 12 -11.97 -0.10 -27.18
N TYR A 13 -12.64 -0.67 -26.17
CA TYR A 13 -12.99 0.04 -24.95
C TYR A 13 -11.76 0.45 -24.14
N GLN A 14 -10.75 -0.41 -24.08
CA GLN A 14 -9.50 -0.11 -23.37
C GLN A 14 -8.78 1.09 -23.97
N ALA A 15 -8.59 1.11 -25.30
CA ALA A 15 -7.95 2.24 -25.97
C ALA A 15 -8.75 3.55 -25.82
N LYS A 16 -10.08 3.49 -25.87
CA LYS A 16 -10.96 4.66 -25.64
C LYS A 16 -10.87 5.18 -24.21
N THR A 17 -10.86 4.29 -23.22
CA THR A 17 -10.75 4.67 -21.81
C THR A 17 -9.36 5.23 -21.52
N PHE A 18 -8.30 4.63 -22.06
CA PHE A 18 -6.94 5.17 -21.98
C PHE A 18 -6.85 6.57 -22.59
N ALA A 19 -7.43 6.77 -23.79
CA ALA A 19 -7.48 8.08 -24.43
C ALA A 19 -8.19 9.12 -23.57
N LEU A 20 -9.30 8.74 -22.94
CA LEU A 20 -10.08 9.63 -22.07
C LEU A 20 -9.29 10.02 -20.82
N LEU A 21 -8.73 9.04 -20.10
CA LEU A 21 -8.04 9.26 -18.83
C LEU A 21 -6.73 10.05 -19.01
N MET A 22 -6.04 9.84 -20.12
CA MET A 22 -4.80 10.55 -20.44
C MET A 22 -5.02 11.82 -21.29
N GLU A 23 -6.27 12.16 -21.60
CA GLU A 23 -6.66 13.28 -22.47
C GLU A 23 -5.98 13.25 -23.86
N PHE A 24 -5.76 12.06 -24.43
CA PHE A 24 -5.17 11.88 -25.75
C PHE A 24 -6.19 11.83 -26.88
N PRO A 25 -5.81 12.26 -28.10
CA PRO A 25 -6.55 11.90 -29.31
C PRO A 25 -6.63 10.37 -29.48
N ILE A 26 -7.81 9.84 -29.80
CA ILE A 26 -8.06 8.38 -29.83
C ILE A 26 -7.08 7.60 -30.72
N LEU A 27 -6.77 8.09 -31.94
CA LEU A 27 -5.85 7.42 -32.86
C LEU A 27 -4.42 7.35 -32.30
N TYR A 28 -4.03 8.37 -31.54
CA TYR A 28 -2.73 8.38 -30.86
C TYR A 28 -2.72 7.38 -29.71
N ALA A 29 -3.76 7.38 -28.89
CA ALA A 29 -3.94 6.44 -27.78
C ALA A 29 -3.95 4.98 -28.27
N GLU A 30 -4.68 4.65 -29.34
CA GLU A 30 -4.71 3.31 -29.96
C GLU A 30 -3.31 2.83 -30.35
N LYS A 31 -2.52 3.71 -30.99
CA LYS A 31 -1.14 3.41 -31.38
C LYS A 31 -0.23 3.18 -30.17
N VAL A 32 -0.30 4.06 -29.16
CA VAL A 32 0.49 3.95 -27.94
C VAL A 32 0.11 2.68 -27.17
N TRP A 33 -1.19 2.40 -27.03
CA TRP A 33 -1.70 1.24 -26.32
C TRP A 33 -1.26 -0.07 -26.98
N ALA A 34 -1.48 -0.23 -28.30
CA ALA A 34 -1.03 -1.41 -29.03
C ALA A 34 0.47 -1.68 -28.84
N ASN A 35 1.28 -0.63 -28.96
CA ASN A 35 2.73 -0.76 -28.99
C ASN A 35 3.36 -0.90 -27.61
N SER A 36 2.79 -0.29 -26.57
CA SER A 36 3.39 -0.28 -25.23
C SER A 36 2.79 -1.34 -24.30
N VAL A 37 1.50 -1.65 -24.46
CA VAL A 37 0.81 -2.68 -23.66
C VAL A 37 0.87 -4.02 -24.36
N TYR A 38 0.47 -4.09 -25.64
CA TYR A 38 0.42 -5.35 -26.38
C TYR A 38 1.69 -5.70 -27.15
N SER A 39 2.67 -4.78 -27.20
CA SER A 39 3.91 -4.97 -27.96
C SER A 39 3.69 -5.25 -29.46
N LEU A 40 2.61 -4.70 -30.03
CA LEU A 40 2.28 -4.80 -31.45
C LEU A 40 2.36 -3.42 -32.11
N SER A 41 2.73 -3.38 -33.39
CA SER A 41 3.09 -2.14 -34.06
C SER A 41 1.91 -1.18 -34.24
N GLN A 42 0.72 -1.74 -34.51
CA GLN A 42 -0.51 -1.02 -34.81
C GLN A 42 -1.71 -1.68 -34.13
N PHE A 43 -2.76 -0.91 -33.91
CA PHE A 43 -3.98 -1.39 -33.26
C PHE A 43 -4.73 -2.43 -34.11
N SER A 44 -4.69 -2.31 -35.45
CA SER A 44 -5.25 -3.31 -36.36
C SER A 44 -4.54 -4.66 -36.25
N GLU A 45 -3.23 -4.68 -36.01
CA GLU A 45 -2.45 -5.91 -35.85
C GLU A 45 -2.91 -6.70 -34.62
N VAL A 46 -3.33 -6.01 -33.55
CA VAL A 46 -3.93 -6.65 -32.37
C VAL A 46 -5.25 -7.35 -32.76
N HIS A 47 -6.08 -6.71 -33.57
CA HIS A 47 -7.33 -7.32 -34.08
C HIS A 47 -7.05 -8.51 -34.99
N ASP A 48 -6.07 -8.42 -35.89
CA ASP A 48 -5.72 -9.48 -36.82
C ASP A 48 -5.24 -10.75 -36.08
N VAL A 49 -4.43 -10.57 -35.02
CA VAL A 49 -3.99 -11.70 -34.18
C VAL A 49 -5.17 -12.36 -33.47
N LEU A 50 -6.12 -11.57 -32.95
CA LEU A 50 -7.34 -12.12 -32.35
C LEU A 50 -8.18 -12.87 -33.39
N GLU A 51 -8.39 -12.31 -34.59
CA GLU A 51 -9.12 -13.00 -35.65
C GLU A 51 -8.49 -14.33 -36.03
N HIS A 52 -7.17 -14.37 -36.15
CA HIS A 52 -6.44 -15.58 -36.51
C HIS A 52 -6.61 -16.66 -35.44
N ALA A 53 -6.37 -16.33 -34.17
CA ALA A 53 -6.53 -17.28 -33.06
C ALA A 53 -7.94 -17.89 -32.99
N PHE A 54 -8.98 -17.10 -33.29
CA PHE A 54 -10.36 -17.61 -33.31
C PHE A 54 -10.70 -18.42 -34.58
N LYS A 55 -10.12 -18.11 -35.73
CA LYS A 55 -10.31 -18.88 -36.97
C LYS A 55 -9.67 -20.26 -36.88
N GLU A 56 -8.48 -20.34 -36.30
CA GLU A 56 -7.74 -21.59 -36.12
C GLU A 56 -8.13 -22.37 -34.84
N ASN A 57 -9.00 -21.79 -34.00
CA ASN A 57 -9.39 -22.34 -32.70
C ASN A 57 -8.20 -22.54 -31.75
N GLU A 58 -7.23 -21.62 -31.80
CA GLU A 58 -5.97 -21.62 -31.05
C GLU A 58 -6.00 -20.55 -29.95
N LEU A 59 -7.01 -20.57 -29.08
CA LEU A 59 -7.14 -19.60 -27.98
C LEU A 59 -5.98 -19.67 -26.99
N ASP A 60 -5.37 -20.85 -26.84
CA ASP A 60 -4.21 -21.06 -25.98
C ASP A 60 -3.02 -20.16 -26.39
N LEU A 61 -2.89 -19.83 -27.68
CA LEU A 61 -1.87 -18.90 -28.15
C LEU A 61 -2.04 -17.49 -27.58
N ILE A 62 -3.27 -17.05 -27.30
CA ILE A 62 -3.53 -15.75 -26.66
C ILE A 62 -3.06 -15.77 -25.20
N LEU A 63 -3.31 -16.87 -24.49
CA LEU A 63 -2.91 -17.06 -23.08
C LEU A 63 -1.39 -17.23 -22.93
N GLU A 64 -0.76 -17.91 -23.88
CA GLU A 64 0.70 -18.10 -23.93
C GLU A 64 1.44 -16.84 -24.42
N HIS A 65 0.76 -15.93 -25.12
CA HIS A 65 1.37 -14.70 -25.59
C HIS A 65 1.84 -13.83 -24.42
N LYS A 66 3.04 -13.26 -24.56
CA LYS A 66 3.69 -12.46 -23.51
C LYS A 66 2.79 -11.35 -22.94
N THR A 67 2.04 -10.67 -23.81
CA THR A 67 1.26 -9.47 -23.47
C THR A 67 -0.23 -9.56 -23.82
N LEU A 68 -0.66 -10.43 -24.75
CA LEU A 68 -2.06 -10.47 -25.17
C LEU A 68 -2.92 -11.17 -24.12
N LYS A 69 -2.31 -12.06 -23.33
CA LYS A 69 -2.94 -12.71 -22.16
C LYS A 69 -3.61 -11.72 -21.21
N TYR A 70 -3.12 -10.48 -21.10
CA TYR A 70 -3.73 -9.47 -20.23
C TYR A 70 -5.12 -9.02 -20.70
N LEU A 71 -5.46 -9.19 -21.99
CA LEU A 71 -6.82 -8.94 -22.48
C LEU A 71 -7.84 -9.92 -21.86
N MET A 72 -7.37 -11.05 -21.33
CA MET A 72 -8.20 -12.10 -20.73
C MET A 72 -8.57 -11.85 -19.26
N ILE A 73 -7.99 -10.81 -18.62
CA ILE A 73 -8.33 -10.41 -17.24
C ILE A 73 -9.83 -10.10 -17.15
N ASN A 74 -10.55 -10.59 -16.14
CA ASN A 74 -12.01 -10.55 -15.99
C ASN A 74 -12.83 -11.43 -16.95
N GLU A 75 -12.21 -12.23 -17.82
CA GLU A 75 -12.92 -13.16 -18.71
C GLU A 75 -12.85 -14.63 -18.22
N PHE A 76 -11.85 -14.95 -17.40
CA PHE A 76 -11.56 -16.27 -16.82
C PHE A 76 -11.04 -16.10 -15.38
N ASP A 77 -10.78 -17.20 -14.69
CA ASP A 77 -10.00 -17.17 -13.44
C ASP A 77 -8.56 -16.72 -13.78
N ASP A 78 -8.21 -15.52 -13.34
CA ASP A 78 -7.11 -14.73 -13.89
C ASP A 78 -6.05 -14.37 -12.86
N GLN A 79 -6.08 -14.97 -11.66
CA GLN A 79 -5.14 -14.61 -10.59
C GLN A 79 -3.66 -14.70 -11.02
N GLU A 80 -3.29 -15.72 -11.79
CA GLU A 80 -1.93 -15.85 -12.34
C GLU A 80 -1.60 -14.76 -13.37
N ILE A 81 -2.59 -14.37 -14.18
CA ILE A 81 -2.45 -13.31 -15.19
C ILE A 81 -2.32 -11.94 -14.50
N ILE A 82 -3.12 -11.68 -13.47
CA ILE A 82 -3.06 -10.47 -12.64
C ILE A 82 -1.71 -10.38 -11.93
N ASN A 83 -1.25 -11.47 -11.30
CA ASN A 83 0.07 -11.52 -10.67
C ASN A 83 1.18 -11.23 -11.69
N SER A 84 1.07 -11.79 -12.90
CA SER A 84 2.00 -11.48 -14.00
C SER A 84 1.90 -10.04 -14.49
N LEU A 85 0.72 -9.42 -14.44
CA LEU A 85 0.52 -8.01 -14.80
C LEU A 85 1.18 -7.10 -13.78
N HIS A 86 1.07 -7.39 -12.48
CA HIS A 86 1.72 -6.61 -11.43
C HIS A 86 3.24 -6.49 -11.63
N VAL A 87 3.87 -7.52 -12.20
CA VAL A 87 5.30 -7.51 -12.53
C VAL A 87 5.59 -6.73 -13.83
N GLU A 88 4.75 -6.86 -14.85
CA GLU A 88 4.98 -6.24 -16.16
C GLU A 88 4.57 -4.74 -16.21
N ILE A 89 3.71 -4.28 -15.31
CA ILE A 89 3.11 -2.93 -15.39
C ILE A 89 4.16 -1.80 -15.37
N GLU A 90 5.23 -1.95 -14.59
CA GLU A 90 6.33 -0.96 -14.56
C GLU A 90 7.02 -0.85 -15.92
N ILE A 91 7.18 -1.98 -16.61
CA ILE A 91 7.75 -2.02 -17.95
C ILE A 91 6.77 -1.39 -18.96
N MET A 92 5.46 -1.61 -18.81
CA MET A 92 4.45 -0.95 -19.64
C MET A 92 4.49 0.57 -19.47
N VAL A 93 4.58 1.05 -18.22
CA VAL A 93 4.72 2.47 -17.89
C VAL A 93 5.94 3.07 -18.60
N SER A 94 7.13 2.49 -18.44
CA SER A 94 8.33 2.98 -19.13
C SER A 94 8.22 2.97 -20.66
N ARG A 95 7.53 1.99 -21.25
CA ARG A 95 7.27 1.94 -22.70
C ARG A 95 6.28 3.03 -23.15
N ILE A 96 5.34 3.44 -22.30
CA ILE A 96 4.40 4.52 -22.60
C ILE A 96 5.13 5.85 -22.47
N GLU A 97 5.80 6.10 -21.34
CA GLU A 97 6.56 7.33 -21.09
C GLU A 97 7.57 7.63 -22.20
N SER A 98 8.31 6.60 -22.67
CA SER A 98 9.27 6.78 -23.77
C SER A 98 8.66 7.14 -25.13
N LYS A 99 7.34 7.01 -25.31
CA LYS A 99 6.63 7.29 -26.57
C LYS A 99 5.73 8.51 -26.50
N VAL A 100 5.44 8.98 -25.29
CA VAL A 100 4.58 10.12 -25.07
C VAL A 100 5.41 11.39 -24.91
N LEU A 101 4.91 12.49 -25.47
CA LEU A 101 5.57 13.81 -25.45
C LEU A 101 5.18 14.67 -24.25
N VAL A 102 4.24 14.20 -23.45
CA VAL A 102 3.70 14.85 -22.26
C VAL A 102 4.24 14.11 -21.05
N ASP A 103 4.72 14.86 -20.06
CA ASP A 103 5.17 14.32 -18.78
C ASP A 103 3.95 13.95 -17.93
N PHE A 104 3.96 12.74 -17.36
CA PHE A 104 2.95 12.25 -16.42
C PHE A 104 3.62 11.76 -15.14
N ASP A 105 2.85 11.74 -14.06
CA ASP A 105 3.27 11.01 -12.87
C ASP A 105 3.19 9.50 -13.16
N SER A 106 4.30 8.77 -12.94
CA SER A 106 4.37 7.34 -13.25
C SER A 106 3.37 6.52 -12.43
N LEU A 107 3.05 6.93 -11.19
CA LEU A 107 2.06 6.25 -10.35
C LEU A 107 0.65 6.51 -10.86
N GLU A 108 0.34 7.72 -11.34
CA GLU A 108 -0.92 8.02 -12.02
C GLU A 108 -1.11 7.11 -13.25
N LEU A 109 -0.06 6.94 -14.06
CA LEU A 109 -0.10 6.06 -15.22
C LEU A 109 -0.31 4.58 -14.83
N VAL A 110 0.31 4.11 -13.73
CA VAL A 110 0.02 2.77 -13.17
C VAL A 110 -1.47 2.64 -12.86
N SER A 111 -2.06 3.62 -12.17
CA SER A 111 -3.48 3.63 -11.82
C SER A 111 -4.37 3.60 -13.06
N VAL A 112 -4.04 4.39 -14.09
CA VAL A 112 -4.75 4.40 -15.37
C VAL A 112 -4.70 3.03 -16.05
N ILE A 113 -3.52 2.39 -16.11
CA ILE A 113 -3.39 1.06 -16.74
C ILE A 113 -4.26 0.04 -16.00
N TYR A 114 -4.23 -0.02 -14.66
CA TYR A 114 -5.11 -0.91 -13.92
C TYR A 114 -6.59 -0.64 -14.18
N LYS A 115 -7.02 0.64 -14.19
CA LYS A 115 -8.40 1.05 -14.46
C LYS A 115 -8.83 0.59 -15.86
N VAL A 116 -7.96 0.75 -16.87
CA VAL A 116 -8.19 0.28 -18.24
C VAL A 116 -8.26 -1.25 -18.33
N MET A 117 -7.44 -1.97 -17.56
CA MET A 117 -7.46 -3.44 -17.48
C MET A 117 -8.67 -4.00 -16.71
N GLY A 118 -9.51 -3.14 -16.12
CA GLY A 118 -10.66 -3.56 -15.33
C GLY A 118 -10.29 -3.98 -13.90
N LEU A 119 -9.23 -3.40 -13.34
CA LEU A 119 -8.73 -3.64 -11.98
C LEU A 119 -8.87 -2.37 -11.13
N PRO A 120 -10.10 -1.94 -10.80
CA PRO A 120 -10.34 -0.65 -10.14
C PRO A 120 -9.86 -0.57 -8.68
N LEU A 121 -9.63 -1.71 -8.03
CA LEU A 121 -9.06 -1.76 -6.67
C LEU A 121 -7.55 -1.56 -6.70
N ASP A 122 -6.86 -2.25 -7.61
CA ASP A 122 -5.42 -2.09 -7.84
C ASP A 122 -5.07 -0.68 -8.30
N ALA A 123 -5.94 -0.08 -9.12
CA ALA A 123 -5.84 1.33 -9.53
C ALA A 123 -5.86 2.32 -8.35
N LYS A 124 -6.36 1.90 -7.19
CA LYS A 124 -6.42 2.69 -5.96
C LYS A 124 -5.48 2.15 -4.88
N PHE A 125 -4.61 1.20 -5.24
CA PHE A 125 -3.70 0.52 -4.32
C PHE A 125 -4.44 -0.11 -3.12
N ILE A 126 -5.66 -0.61 -3.34
CA ILE A 126 -6.48 -1.27 -2.31
C ILE A 126 -6.15 -2.76 -2.28
N VAL A 127 -5.72 -3.25 -1.12
CA VAL A 127 -5.33 -4.64 -0.89
C VAL A 127 -6.34 -5.30 0.03
N ASN A 128 -7.04 -6.32 -0.47
CA ASN A 128 -7.91 -7.17 0.35
C ASN A 128 -7.12 -8.38 0.81
N THR A 129 -6.91 -8.54 2.11
CA THR A 129 -6.06 -9.61 2.64
C THR A 129 -6.73 -10.99 2.67
N GLY A 130 -8.05 -11.04 2.45
CA GLY A 130 -8.84 -12.28 2.46
C GLY A 130 -8.98 -12.89 3.86
N ALA A 131 -9.81 -13.94 3.97
CA ALA A 131 -10.15 -14.55 5.26
C ALA A 131 -8.98 -15.31 5.94
N GLY A 132 -7.91 -15.62 5.20
CA GLY A 132 -6.73 -16.31 5.72
C GLY A 132 -5.72 -15.40 6.41
N PHE A 133 -5.89 -14.08 6.33
CA PHE A 133 -4.99 -13.11 6.94
C PHE A 133 -5.60 -12.60 8.25
N THR A 134 -4.97 -12.94 9.37
CA THR A 134 -5.43 -12.52 10.70
C THR A 134 -4.27 -12.04 11.54
N LEU A 135 -4.42 -10.86 12.15
CA LEU A 135 -3.47 -10.32 13.11
C LEU A 135 -3.71 -10.95 14.49
N GLN A 136 -2.66 -11.56 15.06
CA GLN A 136 -2.72 -12.09 16.42
C GLN A 136 -2.29 -11.04 17.42
N TRP A 137 -3.27 -10.32 17.99
CA TRP A 137 -3.02 -9.31 19.01
C TRP A 137 -2.64 -9.94 20.35
N ARG A 138 -1.60 -9.40 20.99
CA ARG A 138 -1.08 -9.87 22.27
C ARG A 138 -0.77 -8.69 23.19
N PRO A 139 -0.89 -8.86 24.52
CA PRO A 139 -0.42 -7.87 25.48
C PRO A 139 1.03 -7.47 25.21
N TYR A 140 1.29 -6.17 25.21
CA TYR A 140 2.63 -5.63 25.01
C TYR A 140 3.39 -5.42 26.33
N PHE A 141 2.66 -5.30 27.43
CA PHE A 141 3.16 -5.15 28.79
C PHE A 141 2.47 -6.16 29.72
N ASP A 142 3.24 -6.94 30.48
CA ASP A 142 2.73 -8.06 31.31
C ASP A 142 2.12 -7.57 32.64
N ALA A 143 2.46 -6.36 33.06
CA ALA A 143 2.18 -5.84 34.41
C ALA A 143 0.95 -4.91 34.51
N PHE A 144 0.14 -4.79 33.46
CA PHE A 144 -1.11 -4.03 33.56
C PHE A 144 -2.22 -4.86 34.23
N SER A 145 -2.98 -4.23 35.11
CA SER A 145 -4.27 -4.77 35.58
C SER A 145 -5.26 -5.00 34.43
N GLU A 146 -5.07 -4.30 33.31
CA GLU A 146 -5.76 -4.49 32.04
C GLU A 146 -4.72 -4.72 30.92
N PRO A 147 -4.28 -5.96 30.69
CA PRO A 147 -3.17 -6.28 29.78
C PRO A 147 -3.45 -5.97 28.30
N LEU A 148 -4.69 -5.64 27.96
CA LEU A 148 -5.13 -5.31 26.61
C LEU A 148 -5.10 -3.80 26.31
N ILE A 149 -4.69 -2.94 27.26
CA ILE A 149 -4.57 -1.49 27.01
C ILE A 149 -3.57 -1.21 25.88
N ILE A 150 -2.44 -1.93 25.88
CA ILE A 150 -1.46 -1.86 24.79
C ILE A 150 -1.21 -3.27 24.31
N GLN A 151 -1.43 -3.46 23.02
CA GLN A 151 -1.25 -4.73 22.36
C GLN A 151 -0.31 -4.58 21.17
N TYR A 152 0.21 -5.70 20.69
CA TYR A 152 0.98 -5.76 19.47
C TYR A 152 0.58 -6.95 18.61
N ALA A 153 0.84 -6.83 17.31
CA ALA A 153 0.78 -7.93 16.36
C ALA A 153 1.94 -7.79 15.37
N ASP A 154 2.57 -8.90 15.01
CA ASP A 154 3.63 -8.91 14.00
C ASP A 154 3.09 -9.41 12.66
N LEU A 155 3.61 -8.88 11.55
CA LEU A 155 3.32 -9.33 10.18
C LEU A 155 4.59 -9.26 9.32
N SER A 156 4.57 -9.81 8.11
CA SER A 156 5.68 -9.65 7.15
C SER A 156 5.26 -9.00 5.84
N VAL A 157 6.12 -8.16 5.29
CA VAL A 157 5.98 -7.52 3.98
C VAL A 157 7.31 -7.66 3.26
N HIS A 158 7.33 -8.28 2.07
CA HIS A 158 8.56 -8.49 1.29
C HIS A 158 9.73 -9.09 2.10
N GLY A 159 9.46 -10.05 2.98
CA GLY A 159 10.47 -10.68 3.83
C GLY A 159 10.98 -9.83 5.01
N CYS A 160 10.51 -8.59 5.17
CA CYS A 160 10.75 -7.76 6.35
C CYS A 160 9.60 -7.92 7.35
N TYR A 161 9.94 -8.03 8.64
CA TYR A 161 8.94 -8.08 9.71
C TYR A 161 8.55 -6.68 10.15
N TYR A 162 7.27 -6.51 10.47
CA TYR A 162 6.71 -5.29 11.04
C TYR A 162 6.01 -5.62 12.34
N ARG A 163 6.08 -4.70 13.30
CA ARG A 163 5.25 -4.72 14.51
C ARG A 163 4.21 -3.63 14.40
N LEU A 164 2.95 -4.01 14.54
CA LEU A 164 1.84 -3.10 14.79
C LEU A 164 1.67 -2.97 16.31
N ILE A 165 1.64 -1.75 16.83
CA ILE A 165 1.30 -1.44 18.22
C ILE A 165 -0.08 -0.80 18.25
N ALA A 166 -0.99 -1.42 19.00
CA ALA A 166 -2.35 -0.95 19.24
C ALA A 166 -2.46 -0.37 20.65
N THR A 167 -2.76 0.92 20.77
CA THR A 167 -3.03 1.57 22.06
C THR A 167 -4.53 1.85 22.19
N LYS A 168 -5.17 1.36 23.26
CA LYS A 168 -6.60 1.53 23.49
C LYS A 168 -6.96 3.01 23.53
N PHE A 169 -8.09 3.36 22.91
CA PHE A 169 -8.59 4.72 22.81
C PHE A 169 -10.10 4.75 23.09
N PRO A 170 -10.52 5.01 24.34
CA PRO A 170 -11.91 4.82 24.75
C PRO A 170 -12.86 5.95 24.31
N PHE A 171 -12.36 7.04 23.73
CA PHE A 171 -13.21 8.19 23.38
C PHE A 171 -13.84 8.02 21.99
N GLU A 172 -15.07 8.51 21.84
CA GLU A 172 -15.76 8.55 20.55
C GLU A 172 -15.11 9.50 19.55
N LYS A 173 -14.56 10.61 20.04
CA LYS A 173 -13.88 11.59 19.20
C LYS A 173 -12.38 11.55 19.47
N LEU A 174 -11.64 11.22 18.42
CA LEU A 174 -10.20 11.34 18.45
C LEU A 174 -9.82 12.82 18.55
N SER A 175 -9.11 13.17 19.62
CA SER A 175 -8.44 14.45 19.73
C SER A 175 -7.13 14.26 20.48
N PHE A 176 -6.11 15.00 20.04
CA PHE A 176 -4.79 14.98 20.66
C PHE A 176 -4.86 15.27 22.17
N ASN A 177 -5.73 16.21 22.58
CA ASN A 177 -5.94 16.55 23.98
C ASN A 177 -6.56 15.40 24.79
N ASN A 178 -7.55 14.68 24.23
CA ASN A 178 -8.15 13.54 24.92
C ASN A 178 -7.14 12.42 25.10
N LEU A 179 -6.37 12.11 24.05
CA LEU A 179 -5.37 11.06 24.15
C LEU A 179 -4.28 11.43 25.15
N LYS A 180 -3.72 12.64 25.08
CA LYS A 180 -2.66 13.08 26.02
C LYS A 180 -3.13 13.01 27.47
N ARG A 181 -4.38 13.40 27.74
CA ARG A 181 -4.99 13.27 29.08
C ARG A 181 -5.13 11.81 29.51
N TYR A 182 -5.56 10.94 28.60
CA TYR A 182 -5.76 9.53 28.89
C TYR A 182 -4.44 8.79 29.11
N MET A 183 -3.43 9.03 28.28
CA MET A 183 -2.09 8.47 28.46
C MET A 183 -1.44 8.94 29.75
N HIS A 184 -1.56 10.23 30.09
CA HIS A 184 -1.06 10.74 31.36
C HIS A 184 -1.77 10.07 32.54
N TRP A 185 -3.09 9.89 32.47
CA TRP A 185 -3.84 9.20 33.53
C TRP A 185 -3.38 7.74 33.69
N LEU A 186 -3.22 7.01 32.59
CA LEU A 186 -2.67 5.65 32.61
C LEU A 186 -1.25 5.60 33.20
N ASN A 187 -0.38 6.53 32.81
CA ASN A 187 1.00 6.58 33.33
C ASN A 187 1.00 6.80 34.85
N TRP A 188 0.12 7.70 35.34
CA TRP A 188 -0.04 7.99 36.75
C TRP A 188 -0.57 6.79 37.55
N GLU A 189 -1.55 6.07 37.02
CA GLU A 189 -2.17 4.93 37.72
C GLU A 189 -1.20 3.75 37.88
N HIS A 190 -0.29 3.55 36.93
CA HIS A 190 0.58 2.36 36.89
C HIS A 190 2.05 2.62 37.29
N ASN A 191 2.39 3.86 37.62
CA ASN A 191 3.53 4.31 38.44
C ASN A 191 4.86 3.52 38.36
N GLY A 192 5.30 3.16 37.15
CA GLY A 192 6.67 2.69 36.88
C GLY A 192 6.98 1.20 37.13
N ASP A 193 6.05 0.39 37.63
CA ASP A 193 6.24 -1.05 37.87
C ASP A 193 5.98 -1.90 36.62
N ILE A 194 6.55 -1.50 35.48
CA ILE A 194 6.20 -2.10 34.18
C ILE A 194 7.45 -2.31 33.35
N GLU A 195 7.81 -3.58 33.18
CA GLU A 195 8.73 -4.01 32.14
C GLU A 195 7.92 -4.54 30.95
N GLY A 196 8.26 -4.10 29.73
CA GLY A 196 7.70 -4.67 28.50
C GLY A 196 8.07 -6.16 28.37
N CYS A 197 7.13 -6.98 27.87
CA CYS A 197 7.29 -8.43 27.81
C CYS A 197 8.30 -8.89 26.75
N ILE A 198 8.62 -8.02 25.79
CA ILE A 198 9.34 -8.38 24.56
C ILE A 198 10.71 -7.75 24.49
N SER A 199 10.82 -6.44 24.75
CA SER A 199 12.10 -5.74 24.76
C SER A 199 12.47 -5.28 26.17
N ARG A 200 13.63 -5.78 26.61
CA ARG A 200 14.19 -5.46 27.94
C ARG A 200 14.36 -3.95 28.08
N GLY A 201 13.81 -3.39 29.16
CA GLY A 201 13.94 -1.96 29.47
C GLY A 201 12.94 -1.04 28.75
N ASN A 202 11.91 -1.59 28.10
CA ASN A 202 10.75 -0.82 27.69
C ASN A 202 9.87 -0.47 28.90
N SER A 203 9.42 0.79 28.97
CA SER A 203 8.54 1.30 30.01
C SER A 203 7.34 2.01 29.38
N PHE A 204 6.21 2.03 30.08
CA PHE A 204 5.02 2.74 29.60
C PHE A 204 5.28 4.22 29.29
N SER A 205 6.13 4.90 30.08
CA SER A 205 6.51 6.29 29.82
C SER A 205 7.21 6.50 28.48
N LYS A 206 8.02 5.54 28.03
CA LYS A 206 8.66 5.58 26.70
C LYS A 206 7.63 5.41 25.60
N HIS A 207 6.68 4.49 25.79
CA HIS A 207 5.55 4.29 24.88
C HIS A 207 4.66 5.54 24.78
N GLU A 208 4.27 6.14 25.90
CA GLU A 208 3.49 7.38 25.94
C GLU A 208 4.20 8.50 25.14
N ASN A 209 5.50 8.66 25.36
CA ASN A 209 6.30 9.66 24.64
C ASN A 209 6.33 9.36 23.14
N TRP A 210 6.62 8.11 22.75
CA TRP A 210 6.63 7.70 21.34
C TRP A 210 5.28 7.92 20.65
N LEU A 211 4.18 7.51 21.28
CA LEU A 211 2.84 7.66 20.71
C LEU A 211 2.49 9.14 20.54
N THR A 212 2.85 9.97 21.51
CA THR A 212 2.65 11.43 21.45
C THR A 212 3.40 12.03 20.27
N ILE A 213 4.69 11.73 20.10
CA ILE A 213 5.51 12.25 18.99
C ILE A 213 4.98 11.72 17.65
N THR A 214 4.61 10.43 17.58
CA THR A 214 4.02 9.82 16.39
C THR A 214 2.72 10.51 15.98
N LEU A 215 1.88 10.87 16.94
CA LEU A 215 0.65 11.60 16.67
C LEU A 215 0.91 13.05 16.30
N GLU A 216 1.92 13.70 16.86
CA GLU A 216 2.32 15.04 16.42
C GLU A 216 2.81 15.03 14.97
N LEU A 217 3.57 13.99 14.56
CA LEU A 217 4.02 13.81 13.19
C LEU A 217 2.83 13.77 12.21
N PHE A 218 1.79 12.98 12.52
CA PHE A 218 0.64 12.84 11.65
C PHE A 218 -0.41 13.95 11.81
N ASN A 219 -0.55 14.59 12.98
CA ASN A 219 -1.63 15.58 13.22
C ASN A 219 -1.17 17.05 13.21
N ASN A 220 0.09 17.37 13.55
CA ASN A 220 0.56 18.74 13.79
C ASN A 220 1.89 19.09 13.08
N GLY A 221 2.48 18.18 12.28
CA GLY A 221 3.74 18.40 11.60
C GLY A 221 3.65 19.43 10.46
N LYS A 222 4.80 19.78 9.85
CA LYS A 222 4.90 20.59 8.61
C LYS A 222 3.99 20.07 7.46
N VAL A 223 3.48 18.84 7.58
CA VAL A 223 2.45 18.21 6.74
C VAL A 223 1.07 18.42 7.38
N ASN A 224 0.71 19.69 7.63
CA ASN A 224 -0.53 20.04 8.31
C ASN A 224 -1.71 19.77 7.38
N ASP A 225 -2.27 18.58 7.50
CA ASP A 225 -3.21 18.03 6.54
C ASP A 225 -4.35 17.33 7.29
N GLU A 226 -5.56 17.87 7.19
CA GLU A 226 -6.78 17.27 7.78
C GLU A 226 -6.97 15.81 7.34
N ARG A 227 -6.31 15.42 6.24
CA ARG A 227 -6.24 14.07 5.70
C ARG A 227 -5.51 13.05 6.57
N LEU A 228 -4.78 13.47 7.60
CA LEU A 228 -4.02 12.58 8.48
C LEU A 228 -4.66 12.35 9.85
N ASN A 229 -5.87 12.86 10.10
CA ASN A 229 -6.61 12.59 11.33
C ASN A 229 -6.81 11.07 11.50
N PRO A 230 -6.20 10.43 12.50
CA PRO A 230 -6.28 8.98 12.62
C PRO A 230 -7.69 8.57 13.00
N THR A 231 -8.16 7.50 12.36
CA THR A 231 -9.34 6.76 12.80
C THR A 231 -8.94 5.65 13.76
N THR A 232 -9.92 5.10 14.48
CA THR A 232 -9.69 3.96 15.37
C THR A 232 -9.79 2.65 14.62
N PHE A 233 -8.90 1.73 14.93
CA PHE A 233 -8.97 0.32 14.54
C PHE A 233 -9.68 -0.47 15.63
N GLU A 234 -10.67 -1.28 15.27
CA GLU A 234 -11.42 -2.09 16.23
C GLU A 234 -10.74 -3.44 16.46
N ILE A 235 -10.49 -3.77 17.73
CA ILE A 235 -9.97 -5.07 18.17
C ILE A 235 -10.92 -5.58 19.24
N GLU A 236 -11.59 -6.71 18.99
CA GLU A 236 -12.55 -7.33 19.93
C GLU A 236 -13.65 -6.37 20.44
N GLY A 237 -14.14 -5.46 19.59
CA GLY A 237 -15.19 -4.49 19.96
C GLY A 237 -14.67 -3.20 20.61
N GLU A 238 -13.37 -3.13 20.88
CA GLU A 238 -12.72 -2.00 21.53
C GLU A 238 -11.94 -1.17 20.51
N ARG A 239 -11.83 0.14 20.74
CA ARG A 239 -11.18 1.08 19.82
C ARG A 239 -9.70 1.23 20.16
N TYR A 240 -8.85 1.17 19.13
CA TYR A 240 -7.39 1.32 19.26
C TYR A 240 -6.82 2.29 18.24
N LEU A 241 -5.67 2.88 18.58
CA LEU A 241 -4.78 3.54 17.63
C LEU A 241 -3.67 2.59 17.26
N VAL A 242 -3.57 2.29 15.97
CA VAL A 242 -2.65 1.30 15.43
C VAL A 242 -1.60 1.97 14.56
N TYR A 243 -0.34 1.92 15.01
CA TYR A 243 0.81 2.34 14.23
C TYR A 243 1.77 1.17 14.10
N GLY A 244 2.54 1.12 13.02
CA GLY A 244 3.52 0.07 12.85
C GLY A 244 4.78 0.50 12.12
N PHE A 245 5.84 -0.23 12.41
CA PHE A 245 7.20 0.04 11.96
C PHE A 245 7.91 -1.26 11.61
N PRO A 246 8.95 -1.21 10.76
CA PRO A 246 9.89 -2.31 10.57
C PRO A 246 10.44 -2.76 11.93
N LEU A 247 10.48 -4.05 12.19
CA LEU A 247 10.83 -4.63 13.48
C LEU A 247 12.24 -5.21 13.45
N VAL A 248 13.04 -4.94 14.50
CA VAL A 248 14.36 -5.55 14.64
C VAL A 248 14.22 -7.08 14.62
N PRO A 249 14.93 -7.81 13.74
CA PRO A 249 14.73 -9.25 13.54
C PRO A 249 14.85 -10.11 14.80
N SER A 250 15.65 -9.69 15.79
CA SER A 250 15.81 -10.40 17.06
C SER A 250 14.64 -10.22 18.04
N LEU A 251 13.75 -9.26 17.80
CA LEU A 251 12.59 -8.95 18.65
C LEU A 251 11.28 -9.51 18.10
N VAL A 252 11.33 -10.16 16.93
CA VAL A 252 10.16 -10.74 16.28
C VAL A 252 9.60 -11.86 17.15
N SER A 253 8.29 -11.82 17.40
CA SER A 253 7.63 -12.82 18.24
C SER A 253 7.72 -14.23 17.67
N GLU A 254 7.53 -15.26 18.48
CA GLU A 254 7.48 -16.65 17.99
C GLU A 254 6.11 -17.01 17.38
N TRP A 255 5.13 -16.10 17.47
CA TRP A 255 3.76 -16.29 17.01
C TRP A 255 3.64 -16.17 15.50
N GLN A 256 2.42 -16.42 15.01
CA GLN A 256 2.10 -16.34 13.59
C GLN A 256 2.31 -14.91 13.07
N LYS A 257 2.96 -14.81 11.92
CA LYS A 257 3.22 -13.56 11.20
C LYS A 257 2.61 -13.71 9.81
N PRO A 258 1.37 -13.25 9.60
CA PRO A 258 0.78 -13.36 8.28
C PRO A 258 1.60 -12.52 7.29
N GLU A 259 1.79 -13.06 6.08
CA GLU A 259 2.45 -12.35 5.00
C GLU A 259 1.44 -11.46 4.28
N LEU A 260 1.74 -10.17 4.23
CA LEU A 260 0.98 -9.19 3.47
C LEU A 260 1.63 -9.04 2.09
N ASN A 261 0.95 -9.57 1.08
CA ASN A 261 1.38 -9.48 -0.31
C ASN A 261 1.09 -8.07 -0.85
N LEU A 262 2.14 -7.25 -0.92
CA LEU A 262 2.10 -5.93 -1.54
C LEU A 262 2.92 -5.93 -2.83
N HIS A 263 2.52 -5.07 -3.76
CA HIS A 263 3.25 -4.84 -5.00
C HIS A 263 3.77 -3.40 -5.01
N VAL A 264 4.74 -3.11 -4.14
CA VAL A 264 5.44 -1.81 -4.12
C VAL A 264 6.16 -1.61 -5.45
N LYS A 265 5.81 -0.53 -6.16
CA LYS A 265 6.34 -0.23 -7.48
C LYS A 265 7.69 0.46 -7.39
N ASN A 266 8.61 0.12 -8.28
CA ASN A 266 9.88 0.82 -8.42
C ASN A 266 9.74 2.08 -9.27
N LEU A 267 8.89 3.00 -8.82
CA LEU A 267 8.61 4.28 -9.44
C LEU A 267 8.86 5.40 -8.43
N ASP A 268 9.15 6.59 -8.95
CA ASP A 268 9.26 7.77 -8.11
C ASP A 268 7.90 8.17 -7.55
N GLY A 269 7.90 8.75 -6.35
CA GLY A 269 6.69 9.17 -5.66
C GLY A 269 6.39 8.41 -4.37
N GLU A 270 5.28 8.79 -3.76
CA GLU A 270 4.79 8.25 -2.49
C GLU A 270 3.64 7.28 -2.77
N GLN A 271 3.78 6.03 -2.31
CA GLN A 271 2.78 4.98 -2.49
C GLN A 271 2.03 4.75 -1.17
N LYS A 272 0.70 4.79 -1.22
CA LYS A 272 -0.18 4.52 -0.08
C LYS A 272 -1.07 3.34 -0.43
N PHE A 273 -0.90 2.24 0.29
CA PHE A 273 -1.73 1.05 0.10
C PHE A 273 -2.81 1.02 1.18
N LEU A 274 -4.07 0.95 0.76
CA LEU A 274 -5.19 0.74 1.68
C LEU A 274 -5.36 -0.76 1.94
N ILE A 275 -4.95 -1.20 3.11
CA ILE A 275 -5.00 -2.61 3.52
C ILE A 275 -6.31 -2.85 4.26
N ARG A 276 -7.16 -3.71 3.69
CA ARG A 276 -8.42 -4.13 4.29
C ARG A 276 -8.23 -5.47 4.99
N ILE A 277 -8.38 -5.45 6.30
CA ILE A 277 -8.25 -6.60 7.20
C ILE A 277 -9.62 -6.78 7.86
N ASP A 278 -10.38 -7.79 7.44
CA ASP A 278 -11.79 -7.97 7.80
C ASP A 278 -12.62 -6.69 7.54
N GLN A 279 -13.19 -6.10 8.60
CA GLN A 279 -13.96 -4.85 8.54
C GLN A 279 -13.09 -3.61 8.81
N GLN A 280 -11.81 -3.80 9.10
CA GLN A 280 -10.88 -2.76 9.51
C GLN A 280 -9.92 -2.38 8.38
N GLN A 281 -9.31 -1.20 8.51
CA GLN A 281 -8.46 -0.62 7.49
C GLN A 281 -7.19 -0.01 8.07
N LEU A 282 -6.06 -0.25 7.39
CA LEU A 282 -4.76 0.37 7.67
C LEU A 282 -4.19 0.95 6.38
N ILE A 283 -3.32 1.94 6.52
CA ILE A 283 -2.48 2.39 5.41
C ILE A 283 -1.08 1.84 5.60
N PHE A 284 -0.57 1.16 4.57
CA PHE A 284 0.85 0.94 4.42
C PHE A 284 1.43 2.06 3.55
N TYR A 285 2.34 2.82 4.14
CA TYR A 285 3.05 3.91 3.49
C TYR A 285 4.38 3.39 2.96
N ALA A 286 4.69 3.67 1.70
CA ALA A 286 6.00 3.38 1.11
C ALA A 286 6.50 4.57 0.30
N ARG A 287 7.64 5.12 0.71
CA ARG A 287 8.30 6.20 -0.01
C ARG A 287 9.71 5.81 -0.38
N ARG A 288 10.02 5.90 -1.67
CA ARG A 288 11.36 5.62 -2.19
C ARG A 288 12.38 6.60 -1.59
N VAL A 289 13.53 6.07 -1.18
CA VAL A 289 14.66 6.82 -0.62
C VAL A 289 15.85 6.64 -1.56
N ASP A 290 15.91 7.47 -2.60
CA ASP A 290 17.02 7.49 -3.53
C ASP A 290 18.12 8.46 -3.09
N LYS A 291 19.39 8.07 -3.30
CA LYS A 291 20.55 8.94 -3.02
C LYS A 291 20.79 10.03 -4.08
N SER A 292 20.08 10.03 -5.23
CA SER A 292 20.57 10.71 -6.43
C SER A 292 19.62 11.63 -7.21
N THR A 293 18.42 11.99 -6.74
CA THR A 293 17.52 12.88 -7.50
C THR A 293 17.08 14.11 -6.70
N ILE A 294 17.75 15.24 -6.99
CA ILE A 294 17.39 16.68 -7.05
C ILE A 294 16.37 17.32 -6.06
N ASN A 295 15.57 16.56 -5.30
CA ASN A 295 14.69 17.04 -4.21
C ASN A 295 15.22 16.66 -2.81
N THR A 296 16.53 16.83 -2.61
CA THR A 296 17.28 16.41 -1.41
C THR A 296 16.87 17.10 -0.11
N VAL A 297 16.21 18.26 -0.16
CA VAL A 297 15.84 19.01 1.06
C VAL A 297 14.54 18.46 1.68
N ASN A 298 13.50 18.21 0.88
CA ASN A 298 12.21 17.74 1.40
C ASN A 298 12.21 16.25 1.77
N SER A 299 13.04 15.44 1.12
CA SER A 299 13.19 14.01 1.43
C SER A 299 13.91 13.80 2.77
N SER A 300 14.99 14.55 3.03
CA SER A 300 15.70 14.52 4.32
C SER A 300 14.79 14.91 5.48
N GLU A 301 14.10 16.06 5.39
CA GLU A 301 13.23 16.53 6.48
C GLU A 301 12.13 15.53 6.82
N LEU A 302 11.57 14.86 5.82
CA LEU A 302 10.52 13.86 6.04
C LEU A 302 11.08 12.56 6.62
N ILE A 303 12.22 12.07 6.13
CA ILE A 303 12.90 10.91 6.72
C ILE A 303 13.25 11.19 8.18
N ASP A 304 13.80 12.37 8.47
CA ASP A 304 14.13 12.80 9.83
C ASP A 304 12.87 12.86 10.71
N ALA A 305 11.75 13.36 10.17
CA ALA A 305 10.49 13.40 10.89
C ALA A 305 9.93 12.00 11.21
N PHE A 306 10.02 11.03 10.29
CA PHE A 306 9.63 9.64 10.54
C PHE A 306 10.58 8.93 11.52
N ASN A 307 11.88 9.21 11.43
CA ASN A 307 12.89 8.74 12.38
C ASN A 307 12.65 9.26 13.80
N LEU A 308 12.22 10.53 13.93
CA LEU A 308 11.86 11.12 15.22
C LEU A 308 10.48 10.68 15.71
N GLY A 309 9.56 10.32 14.80
CA GLY A 309 8.21 9.85 15.10
C GLY A 309 8.12 8.33 15.17
N VAL A 310 7.44 7.72 14.18
CA VAL A 310 7.09 6.29 14.18
C VAL A 310 8.30 5.39 14.40
N LEU A 311 9.43 5.68 13.74
CA LEU A 311 10.64 4.84 13.80
C LEU A 311 11.52 5.11 15.03
N SER A 312 11.17 6.07 15.87
CA SER A 312 11.85 6.27 17.16
C SER A 312 11.47 5.23 18.22
N HIS A 313 10.51 4.34 17.89
CA HIS A 313 10.13 3.25 18.75
C HIS A 313 11.33 2.33 19.01
N PHE A 314 11.51 1.86 20.23
CA PHE A 314 12.68 1.07 20.65
C PHE A 314 12.72 -0.34 20.05
N ASP A 315 11.58 -0.86 19.57
CA ASP A 315 11.51 -2.10 18.79
C ASP A 315 11.78 -1.87 17.28
N ALA A 316 11.81 -0.62 16.80
CA ALA A 316 11.93 -0.34 15.38
C ALA A 316 13.33 -0.68 14.85
N ASP A 317 13.37 -1.30 13.67
CA ASP A 317 14.60 -1.43 12.88
C ASP A 317 14.86 -0.11 12.15
N ASP A 318 16.11 0.34 12.13
CA ASP A 318 16.54 1.53 11.39
C ASP A 318 16.71 1.25 9.89
N LYS A 319 16.55 -0.02 9.49
CA LYS A 319 16.63 -0.44 8.09
C LYS A 319 15.38 -0.07 7.30
N LEU A 320 15.65 0.55 6.15
CA LEU A 320 14.68 0.75 5.09
C LEU A 320 14.29 -0.58 4.44
N LEU A 321 13.03 -0.69 4.03
CA LEU A 321 12.53 -1.82 3.26
C LEU A 321 13.29 -1.90 1.94
N ASP A 322 13.78 -3.08 1.58
CA ASP A 322 14.41 -3.35 0.29
C ASP A 322 13.45 -4.09 -0.63
N VAL A 323 13.11 -3.48 -1.75
CA VAL A 323 12.34 -4.14 -2.82
C VAL A 323 13.19 -4.08 -4.07
N ASN A 324 13.70 -5.24 -4.50
CA ASN A 324 14.51 -5.40 -5.71
C ASN A 324 15.74 -4.45 -5.79
N GLY A 325 16.39 -4.18 -4.66
CA GLY A 325 17.59 -3.34 -4.56
C GLY A 325 17.29 -1.86 -4.32
N ILE A 326 16.02 -1.47 -4.21
CA ILE A 326 15.59 -0.10 -3.96
C ILE A 326 15.08 0.03 -2.53
N LYS A 327 15.47 1.12 -1.87
CA LYS A 327 15.19 1.35 -0.45
C LYS A 327 13.96 2.23 -0.27
N TYR A 328 13.11 1.85 0.67
CA TYR A 328 11.88 2.58 1.00
C TYR A 328 11.78 2.86 2.50
N LEU A 329 11.42 4.10 2.82
CA LEU A 329 10.88 4.48 4.12
C LEU A 329 9.44 3.96 4.18
N THR A 330 9.13 3.19 5.22
CA THR A 330 7.84 2.52 5.33
C THR A 330 7.29 2.54 6.74
N CYS A 331 5.97 2.57 6.86
CA CYS A 331 5.27 2.40 8.12
C CYS A 331 3.81 2.00 7.90
N PHE A 332 3.18 1.50 8.96
CA PHE A 332 1.73 1.38 9.05
C PHE A 332 1.16 2.53 9.88
N ARG A 333 0.02 3.06 9.44
CA ARG A 333 -0.75 4.03 10.21
C ARG A 333 -2.25 3.75 10.09
N PRO A 334 -3.07 4.36 10.96
CA PRO A 334 -4.51 4.27 10.82
C PRO A 334 -4.98 4.85 9.49
N TYR A 335 -6.05 4.26 8.97
CA TYR A 335 -6.79 4.82 7.84
C TYR A 335 -7.40 6.19 8.19
N SER A 336 -7.58 7.02 7.17
CA SER A 336 -8.34 8.27 7.23
C SER A 336 -9.33 8.30 6.07
N SER A 337 -10.53 8.85 6.28
CA SER A 337 -11.55 9.00 5.22
C SER A 337 -11.05 9.80 4.01
N GLU A 338 -10.04 10.63 4.21
CA GLU A 338 -9.44 11.41 3.15
C GLU A 338 -8.43 10.63 2.30
N ASP A 339 -7.93 9.48 2.77
CA ASP A 339 -7.06 8.60 1.97
C ASP A 339 -7.78 8.10 0.71
N MET A 340 -9.11 8.11 0.70
CA MET A 340 -9.95 7.77 -0.45
C MET A 340 -10.34 8.95 -1.34
N LYS A 341 -10.04 10.20 -0.93
CA LYS A 341 -10.39 11.41 -1.70
C LYS A 341 -9.32 11.82 -2.72
N GLY A 342 -8.21 11.09 -2.80
CA GLY A 342 -7.10 11.36 -3.72
C GLY A 342 -7.41 11.18 -5.21
N ASP A 343 -8.40 10.35 -5.57
CA ASP A 343 -8.60 9.92 -6.97
C ASP A 343 -10.06 10.07 -7.44
N GLN A 344 -10.51 11.31 -7.61
CA GLN A 344 -11.60 11.62 -8.54
C GLN A 344 -11.05 12.35 -9.76
N VAL A 345 -10.35 11.58 -10.61
CA VAL A 345 -10.20 11.90 -12.04
C VAL A 345 -10.96 10.87 -12.86
#